data_AF-A0A2T7UXU5-F1
#
_entry.id   AF-A0A2T7UXU5-F1
#
_cell.length_a   1.000
_cell.length_b   1.000
_cell.length_c   1.000
_cell.angle_alpha   90.00
_cell.angle_beta   90.00
_cell.angle_gamma   90.00
#
_symmetry.space_group_name_H-M   'P 1'
#
loop_
_entity.id
_entity.type
_entity.pdbx_description
1 polymer ?
#
loop_
_entity_poly.entity_id
_entity_poly.type
_entity_poly.pdbx_seq_one_letter_code
_entity_poly.pdbx_strand_id
1 'polypeptide(L)'
;MHEMWWVWIAAGLALAIVEVLVPGFLFAGFAVGAVITGVVVGLALPGMDWMTGSLTVSLVVFAVISVVAWLAMRAVLGVRQGQMKRIDHDINED
;
A
#
# COMPACT_ATOMS: atom_id res chain seq x y z
N MET A 1 16.93 12.23 -11.78
CA MET A 1 15.72 11.67 -11.13
C MET A 1 15.58 12.06 -9.67
N HIS A 2 16.69 12.22 -8.93
CA HIS A 2 16.66 12.58 -7.51
C HIS A 2 15.83 13.84 -7.18
N GLU A 3 15.77 14.82 -8.09
CA GLU A 3 14.97 16.04 -7.90
C GLU A 3 13.45 15.80 -7.94
N MET A 4 13.00 14.68 -8.51
CA MET A 4 11.58 14.36 -8.71
C MET A 4 10.98 13.52 -7.56
N TRP A 5 11.68 13.42 -6.43
CA TRP A 5 11.21 12.67 -5.25
C TRP A 5 9.84 13.14 -4.76
N TRP A 6 9.56 14.45 -4.83
CA TRP A 6 8.31 15.05 -4.40
C TRP A 6 7.10 14.58 -5.24
N VAL A 7 7.31 14.21 -6.51
CA VAL A 7 6.26 13.70 -7.40
C VAL A 7 5.68 12.40 -6.85
N TRP A 8 6.55 11.51 -6.36
CA TRP A 8 6.16 10.25 -5.73
C TRP A 8 5.36 10.49 -4.45
N ILE A 9 5.81 11.43 -3.62
CA ILE A 9 5.09 11.78 -2.38
C ILE A 9 3.72 12.41 -2.70
N ALA A 10 3.65 13.33 -3.65
CA ALA A 10 2.41 13.95 -4.09
C ALA A 10 1.43 12.93 -4.69
N ALA A 11 1.92 12.01 -5.53
CA ALA A 11 1.13 10.92 -6.07
C ALA A 11 0.61 9.99 -4.96
N GLY A 12 1.46 9.64 -3.99
CA GLY A 12 1.06 8.84 -2.82
C GLY A 12 -0.02 9.52 -1.98
N LEU A 13 0.11 10.83 -1.76
CA LEU A 13 -0.91 11.61 -1.05
C LEU A 13 -2.23 11.65 -1.82
N ALA A 14 -2.20 11.86 -3.14
CA ALA A 14 -3.39 11.83 -3.98
C ALA A 14 -4.10 10.46 -3.93
N LEU A 15 -3.34 9.37 -3.99
CA LEU A 15 -3.85 8.00 -3.85
C LEU A 15 -4.48 7.77 -2.47
N ALA A 16 -3.86 8.25 -1.40
CA ALA A 16 -4.42 8.17 -0.05
C ALA A 16 -5.74 8.96 0.07
N ILE A 17 -5.86 10.12 -0.56
CA ILE A 17 -7.12 10.88 -0.62
C ILE A 17 -8.20 10.08 -1.36
N VAL A 18 -7.86 9.45 -2.49
CA VAL A 18 -8.81 8.61 -3.25
C VAL A 18 -9.31 7.45 -2.40
N GLU A 19 -8.43 6.80 -1.63
CA GLU A 19 -8.82 5.73 -0.71
C GLU A 19 -9.87 6.17 0.33
N VAL A 20 -9.75 7.40 0.85
CA VAL A 20 -10.72 7.95 1.83
C VAL A 20 -12.10 8.13 1.18
N LEU A 21 -12.14 8.47 -0.11
CA LEU A 21 -13.39 8.62 -0.87
C LEU A 21 -13.98 7.26 -1.28
N VAL A 22 -13.12 6.29 -1.61
CA VAL A 22 -13.49 4.96 -2.10
C VAL A 22 -12.69 3.89 -1.34
N PRO A 23 -13.20 3.44 -0.17
CA PRO A 23 -12.47 2.51 0.68
C PRO A 23 -12.44 1.09 0.07
N GLY A 24 -11.25 0.58 -0.21
CA GLY A 24 -11.02 -0.74 -0.81
C GLY A 24 -9.64 -1.35 -0.52
N PHE A 25 -8.80 -0.70 0.28
CA PHE A 25 -7.40 -1.01 0.61
C PHE A 25 -6.43 -1.01 -0.58
N LEU A 26 -6.92 -0.84 -1.81
CA LEU A 26 -6.11 -0.90 -3.02
C LEU A 26 -5.24 0.36 -3.18
N PHE A 27 -5.85 1.55 -3.08
CA PHE A 27 -5.13 2.81 -3.24
C PHE A 27 -4.22 3.08 -2.04
N ALA A 28 -4.59 2.60 -0.85
CA ALA A 28 -3.70 2.58 0.30
C ALA A 28 -2.37 1.86 0.00
N GLY A 29 -2.43 0.70 -0.67
CA GLY A 29 -1.23 -0.07 -1.04
C GLY A 29 -0.32 0.69 -2.00
N PHE A 30 -0.92 1.32 -3.01
CA PHE A 30 -0.20 2.18 -3.94
C PHE A 30 0.35 3.44 -3.26
N ALA A 31 -0.38 4.05 -2.32
CA ALA A 31 0.08 5.21 -1.57
C ALA A 31 1.35 4.89 -0.77
N VAL A 32 1.37 3.75 -0.07
CA VAL A 32 2.56 3.27 0.66
C VAL A 32 3.72 3.02 -0.29
N GLY A 33 3.48 2.33 -1.41
CA GLY A 33 4.51 2.09 -2.42
C GLY A 33 5.10 3.38 -3.00
N ALA A 34 4.27 4.38 -3.25
CA ALA A 34 4.70 5.68 -3.77
C ALA A 34 5.55 6.43 -2.75
N VAL A 35 5.14 6.45 -1.48
CA VAL A 35 5.92 7.08 -0.40
C VAL A 35 7.28 6.42 -0.24
N ILE A 36 7.34 5.08 -0.18
CA ILE A 36 8.61 4.35 -0.07
C ILE A 36 9.53 4.66 -1.25
N THR A 37 8.99 4.62 -2.48
CA THR A 37 9.75 4.92 -3.69
C THR A 37 10.29 6.36 -3.67
N GLY A 38 9.45 7.32 -3.27
CA GLY A 38 9.82 8.73 -3.15
C GLY A 38 10.91 8.97 -2.10
N VAL A 39 10.82 8.32 -0.94
CA VAL A 39 11.84 8.40 0.11
C VAL A 39 13.18 7.86 -0.38
N VAL A 40 13.20 6.71 -1.07
CA VAL A 40 14.44 6.14 -1.62
C VAL A 40 15.05 7.07 -2.67
N VAL A 41 14.24 7.61 -3.58
CA VAL A 41 14.72 8.54 -4.62
C VAL A 41 15.28 9.82 -4.01
N GLY A 42 14.60 10.38 -3.00
CA GLY A 42 14.95 11.66 -2.36
C GLY A 42 16.14 11.57 -1.41
N LEU A 43 16.31 10.46 -0.69
CA LEU A 43 17.44 10.25 0.21
C LEU A 43 18.71 9.75 -0.48
N ALA A 44 18.61 9.35 -1.76
CA ALA A 44 19.74 8.80 -2.53
C ALA A 44 20.51 7.73 -1.73
N LEU A 45 19.78 6.75 -1.20
CA LEU A 45 20.34 5.73 -0.31
C LEU A 45 21.52 4.99 -0.97
N PRO A 46 22.67 4.85 -0.27
CA PRO A 46 23.84 4.16 -0.82
C PRO A 46 23.50 2.74 -1.27
N GLY A 47 23.87 2.39 -2.51
CA GLY A 47 23.59 1.07 -3.09
C GLY A 47 22.20 0.92 -3.73
N MET A 48 21.39 1.98 -3.79
CA MET A 48 20.09 1.98 -4.49
C MET A 48 20.13 2.68 -5.86
N ASP A 49 21.32 3.00 -6.37
CA ASP A 49 21.53 3.67 -7.67
C ASP A 49 20.90 2.91 -8.85
N TRP A 50 20.84 1.58 -8.76
CA TRP A 50 20.21 0.71 -9.75
C TRP A 50 18.71 1.00 -9.92
N MET A 51 18.05 1.48 -8.87
CA MET A 51 16.62 1.81 -8.90
C MET A 51 16.39 3.24 -9.40
N THR A 52 17.24 4.19 -8.99
CA THR A 52 17.11 5.62 -9.30
C THR A 52 17.69 6.00 -10.67
N GLY A 53 18.47 5.12 -11.29
CA GLY A 53 19.09 5.35 -12.60
C GLY A 53 18.11 5.33 -13.79
N SER A 54 16.92 4.75 -13.64
CA SER A 54 15.90 4.69 -14.69
C SER A 54 14.48 4.75 -14.14
N LEU A 55 13.61 5.56 -14.77
CA LEU A 55 12.21 5.71 -14.39
C LEU A 55 11.47 4.37 -14.51
N THR A 56 11.80 3.59 -15.55
CA THR A 56 11.19 2.28 -15.77
C THR A 56 11.47 1.34 -14.61
N VAL A 57 12.71 1.31 -14.09
CA VAL A 57 13.07 0.46 -12.95
C VAL A 57 12.37 0.95 -11.68
N SER A 58 12.35 2.26 -11.45
CA SER A 58 11.62 2.86 -10.32
C SER A 58 10.13 2.50 -10.33
N LEU A 59 9.47 2.54 -11.50
CA LEU A 59 8.08 2.14 -11.66
C LEU A 59 7.85 0.65 -11.37
N VAL A 60 8.77 -0.23 -11.79
CA VAL A 60 8.70 -1.67 -11.49
C VAL A 60 8.83 -1.89 -9.98
N VAL A 61 9.80 -1.25 -9.33
CA VAL A 61 9.98 -1.39 -7.87
C VAL A 61 8.76 -0.84 -7.12
N PHE A 62 8.24 0.32 -7.52
CA PHE A 62 6.98 0.87 -7.01
C PHE A 62 5.84 -0.14 -7.13
N ALA A 63 5.66 -0.78 -8.30
CA ALA A 63 4.60 -1.76 -8.52
C ALA A 63 4.73 -2.98 -7.59
N VAL A 64 5.95 -3.53 -7.45
CA VAL A 64 6.22 -4.67 -6.55
C VAL A 64 5.94 -4.29 -5.10
N ILE A 65 6.48 -3.17 -4.61
CA ILE A 65 6.26 -2.69 -3.24
C ILE A 65 4.78 -2.48 -2.98
N SER A 66 4.05 -1.90 -3.94
CA SER A 66 2.61 -1.64 -3.78
C SER A 66 1.79 -2.91 -3.67
N VAL A 67 2.08 -3.92 -4.50
CA VAL A 67 1.41 -5.23 -4.41
C VAL A 67 1.71 -5.89 -3.07
N VAL A 68 2.97 -5.87 -2.62
CA VAL A 68 3.36 -6.41 -1.31
C VAL A 68 2.64 -5.68 -0.18
N ALA A 69 2.59 -4.35 -0.21
CA ALA A 69 1.90 -3.54 0.80
C ALA A 69 0.39 -3.83 0.82
N TRP A 70 -0.24 -3.93 -0.35
CA TRP A 70 -1.65 -4.30 -0.48
C TRP A 70 -1.93 -5.70 0.09
N LEU A 71 -1.12 -6.70 -0.26
CA LEU A 71 -1.24 -8.06 0.27
C LEU A 71 -1.06 -8.09 1.79
N ALA A 72 -0.07 -7.37 2.33
CA ALA A 72 0.17 -7.27 3.76
C ALA A 72 -1.02 -6.65 4.50
N MET A 73 -1.58 -5.56 3.98
CA MET A 73 -2.79 -4.95 4.55
C MET A 73 -3.98 -5.89 4.48
N ARG A 74 -4.17 -6.59 3.35
CA ARG A 74 -5.25 -7.58 3.21
C ARG A 74 -5.08 -8.76 4.17
N ALA A 75 -3.85 -9.18 4.47
CA ALA A 75 -3.59 -10.25 5.42
C ALA A 75 -3.81 -9.82 6.88
N VAL A 76 -3.46 -8.58 7.24
CA VAL A 76 -3.56 -8.07 8.63
C VAL A 76 -4.97 -7.56 8.96
N LEU A 77 -5.61 -6.85 8.03
CA LEU A 77 -6.89 -6.17 8.22
C LEU A 77 -8.07 -6.88 7.55
N GLY A 78 -7.81 -7.90 6.71
CA GLY A 78 -8.86 -8.68 6.07
C GLY A 78 -9.76 -9.38 7.09
N VAL A 79 -11.06 -9.45 6.78
CA VAL A 79 -12.08 -10.09 7.61
C VAL A 79 -11.66 -11.52 7.93
N ARG A 80 -11.36 -11.78 9.21
CA ARG A 80 -11.09 -13.13 9.70
C ARG A 80 -12.37 -13.96 9.58
N GLN A 81 -12.35 -14.97 8.72
CA GLN A 81 -13.36 -16.02 8.66
C GLN A 81 -13.41 -16.70 10.03
N GLY A 82 -14.41 -16.36 10.87
CA GLY A 82 -14.47 -16.83 12.26
C GLY A 82 -15.27 -15.95 13.21
N GLN A 83 -15.65 -14.73 12.83
CA GLN A 83 -16.59 -13.88 13.57
C GLN A 83 -18.06 -14.26 13.30
N MET A 84 -18.36 -15.53 13.02
CA MET A 84 -19.74 -16.00 13.12
C MET A 84 -20.02 -16.22 14.60
N LYS A 85 -20.85 -15.35 15.19
CA LYS A 85 -21.37 -15.58 16.55
C LYS A 85 -22.11 -16.92 16.51
N ARG A 86 -21.52 -17.96 17.12
CA ARG A 86 -22.20 -19.23 17.33
C ARG A 86 -23.26 -18.97 18.40
N ILE A 87 -24.51 -18.89 17.98
CA ILE A 87 -25.65 -18.81 18.89
C ILE A 87 -26.00 -20.26 19.21
N ASP A 88 -25.55 -20.73 20.37
CA ASP A 88 -25.89 -22.08 20.86
C ASP A 88 -27.23 -22.07 21.65
N HIS A 89 -27.88 -20.91 21.82
CA HIS A 89 -29.22 -20.82 22.39
C HIS A 89 -30.26 -21.07 21.31
N ASP A 90 -30.94 -22.21 21.40
CA ASP A 90 -32.07 -22.54 20.55
C ASP A 90 -33.33 -21.83 21.07
N ILE A 91 -34.03 -21.15 20.17
CA ILE A 91 -35.28 -20.40 20.43
C ILE A 91 -36.46 -21.30 20.79
N ASN A 92 -36.28 -22.62 20.76
CA ASN A 92 -37.25 -23.62 21.18
C ASN A 92 -36.98 -24.19 22.59
N GLU A 93 -35.88 -23.82 23.23
CA GLU A 93 -35.62 -24.13 24.64
C GLU A 93 -36.29 -23.06 25.50
N ASP A 94 -37.63 -23.06 25.53
CA ASP A 94 -38.46 -22.27 26.44
C ASP A 94 -38.29 -22.68 27.92
#